data_AF-A0A094JX03-F1
#
_entry.id   AF-A0A094JX03-F1
#
_cell.length_a   1.000
_cell.length_b   1.000
_cell.length_c   1.000
_cell.angle_alpha   90.00
_cell.angle_beta   90.00
_cell.angle_gamma   90.00
#
_symmetry.space_group_name_H-M   'P 1'
#
loop_
_entity.id
_entity.type
_entity.pdbx_description
1 polymer ?
#
loop_
_entity_poly.entity_id
_entity_poly.type
_entity_poly.pdbx_seq_one_letter_code
_entity_poly.pdbx_strand_id
1 'polypeptide(L)'
;MDQKKIVRQMIEFNKMAFDNTFRVMAILQDQSENFFSRFLERATWLPDDGKNAVNEWLGNYKKGREYFKDYIDQNYKKATDYFINHQTQEKEKSKK
;
A
#
# COMPACT_ATOMS: atom_id res chain seq x y z
N MET A 1 -29.16 7.57 10.49
CA MET A 1 -27.96 6.70 10.65
C MET A 1 -26.92 7.47 11.46
N ASP A 2 -26.20 6.82 12.37
CA ASP A 2 -25.14 7.48 13.14
C ASP A 2 -24.01 7.93 12.20
N GLN A 3 -23.69 9.22 12.20
CA GLN A 3 -22.64 9.85 11.36
C GLN A 3 -21.29 9.13 11.50
N LYS A 4 -21.01 8.54 12.68
CA LYS A 4 -19.81 7.74 12.94
C LYS A 4 -19.77 6.48 12.10
N LYS A 5 -20.94 5.84 11.95
CA LYS A 5 -21.09 4.62 11.16
C LYS A 5 -20.91 4.91 9.67
N ILE A 6 -21.44 6.03 9.17
CA ILE A 6 -21.27 6.45 7.77
C ILE A 6 -19.79 6.72 7.47
N VAL A 7 -19.11 7.50 8.31
CA VAL A 7 -17.68 7.82 8.10
C VAL A 7 -16.80 6.58 8.18
N ARG A 8 -17.03 5.70 9.17
CA ARG A 8 -16.32 4.41 9.25
C ARG A 8 -16.50 3.60 7.97
N GLN A 9 -17.74 3.45 7.49
CA GLN A 9 -18.03 2.68 6.28
C GLN A 9 -17.34 3.27 5.03
N MET A 10 -17.28 4.60 4.90
CA MET A 10 -16.57 5.24 3.79
C MET A 10 -15.06 4.98 3.85
N ILE A 11 -14.45 5.06 5.04
CA ILE A 11 -13.02 4.78 5.23
C ILE A 11 -12.72 3.31 4.91
N GLU A 12 -13.53 2.38 5.43
CA GLU A 12 -13.41 0.94 5.16
C GLU A 12 -13.55 0.62 3.66
N PHE A 13 -14.49 1.26 2.97
CA PHE A 13 -14.67 1.12 1.53
C PHE A 13 -13.43 1.58 0.74
N ASN A 14 -12.90 2.77 1.05
CA ASN A 14 -11.69 3.28 0.40
C ASN A 14 -10.48 2.39 0.65
N LYS A 15 -10.32 1.89 1.88
CA LYS A 15 -9.26 0.94 2.23
C LYS A 15 -9.39 -0.34 1.40
N MET A 16 -10.58 -0.90 1.30
CA MET A 16 -10.82 -2.12 0.53
C MET A 16 -10.52 -1.92 -0.96
N ALA A 17 -10.91 -0.78 -1.54
CA ALA A 17 -10.59 -0.44 -2.92
C ALA A 17 -9.06 -0.38 -3.11
N PHE A 18 -8.36 0.32 -2.22
CA PHE A 18 -6.90 0.40 -2.23
C PHE A 18 -6.25 -0.99 -2.10
N ASP A 19 -6.66 -1.81 -1.15
CA ASP A 19 -6.10 -3.14 -0.91
C ASP A 19 -6.22 -4.05 -2.14
N ASN A 20 -7.38 -4.00 -2.81
CA ASN A 20 -7.62 -4.77 -4.03
C ASN A 20 -6.74 -4.29 -5.19
N THR A 21 -6.68 -2.97 -5.43
CA THR A 21 -5.83 -2.40 -6.49
C THR A 21 -4.36 -2.66 -6.22
N PHE A 22 -3.91 -2.47 -4.98
CA PHE A 22 -2.54 -2.75 -4.56
C PHE A 22 -2.17 -4.22 -4.79
N ARG A 23 -3.05 -5.16 -4.43
CA ARG A 23 -2.80 -6.59 -4.67
C ARG A 23 -2.62 -6.90 -6.15
N VAL A 24 -3.47 -6.34 -7.02
CA VAL A 24 -3.35 -6.53 -8.47
C VAL A 24 -2.03 -5.96 -8.99
N MET A 25 -1.66 -4.74 -8.58
CA MET A 25 -0.39 -4.13 -8.97
C MET A 25 0.82 -4.94 -8.47
N ALA A 26 0.76 -5.46 -7.24
CA ALA A 26 1.83 -6.28 -6.68
C ALA A 26 2.03 -7.57 -7.49
N ILE A 27 0.94 -8.25 -7.88
CA ILE A 27 1.01 -9.44 -8.75
C ILE A 27 1.64 -9.10 -10.11
N LEU A 28 1.23 -8.00 -10.73
CA LEU A 28 1.76 -7.58 -12.04
C LEU A 28 3.25 -7.23 -11.99
N GLN A 29 3.68 -6.56 -10.93
CA GLN A 29 5.11 -6.32 -10.68
C GLN A 29 5.85 -7.63 -10.46
N ASP A 30 5.38 -8.52 -9.58
CA ASP A 30 6.05 -9.80 -9.31
C ASP A 30 6.20 -10.62 -10.60
N GLN A 31 5.20 -10.62 -11.47
CA GLN A 31 5.28 -11.29 -12.77
C GLN A 31 6.29 -10.61 -13.71
N SER A 32 6.32 -9.28 -13.74
CA SER A 32 7.25 -8.49 -14.55
C SER A 32 8.69 -8.64 -14.08
N GLU A 33 8.92 -8.64 -12.76
CA GLU A 33 10.23 -8.89 -12.13
C GLU A 33 10.75 -10.27 -12.49
N ASN A 34 9.90 -11.30 -12.40
CA ASN A 34 10.26 -12.66 -12.80
C ASN A 34 10.64 -12.76 -14.28
N PHE A 35 9.88 -12.11 -15.17
CA PHE A 35 10.21 -12.06 -16.59
C PHE A 35 11.53 -11.35 -16.82
N PHE A 36 11.72 -10.20 -16.18
CA PHE A 36 12.93 -9.38 -16.31
C PHE A 36 14.17 -10.09 -15.77
N SER A 37 14.08 -10.78 -14.63
CA SER A 37 15.15 -11.62 -14.09
C SER A 37 15.61 -12.68 -15.10
N ARG A 38 14.66 -13.41 -15.70
CA ARG A 38 14.96 -14.42 -16.74
C ARG A 38 15.56 -13.80 -18.00
N PHE A 39 15.16 -12.57 -18.34
CA PHE A 39 15.73 -11.83 -19.45
C PHE A 39 17.20 -11.45 -19.17
N LEU A 40 17.50 -10.95 -17.97
CA LEU A 40 18.85 -10.57 -17.55
C LEU A 40 19.80 -11.77 -17.46
N GLU A 41 19.31 -12.93 -17.04
CA GLU A 41 20.10 -14.18 -17.03
C GLU A 41 20.62 -14.53 -18.43
N ARG A 42 19.85 -14.21 -19.48
CA ARG A 42 20.20 -14.48 -20.88
C ARG A 42 20.93 -13.32 -21.56
N ALA A 43 21.07 -12.17 -20.88
CA ALA A 43 21.73 -10.99 -21.42
C ALA A 43 23.26 -11.19 -21.40
N THR A 44 23.81 -11.62 -22.54
CA THR A 44 25.27 -11.78 -22.73
C THR A 44 26.03 -10.46 -22.78
N TRP A 45 25.31 -9.34 -22.97
CA TRP A 45 25.87 -7.99 -23.03
C TRP A 45 26.03 -7.33 -21.66
N LEU A 46 25.46 -7.91 -20.60
CA LEU A 46 25.49 -7.34 -19.26
C LEU A 46 26.50 -8.12 -18.38
N PRO A 47 27.56 -7.47 -17.86
CA PRO A 47 28.48 -8.08 -16.90
C PRO A 47 27.78 -8.47 -15.59
N ASP A 48 28.39 -9.37 -14.82
CA ASP A 48 27.79 -9.91 -13.60
C ASP A 48 27.55 -8.84 -12.52
N ASP A 49 28.43 -7.84 -12.39
CA ASP A 49 28.22 -6.69 -11.51
C ASP A 49 26.96 -5.89 -11.88
N GLY A 50 26.69 -5.75 -13.18
CA GLY A 50 25.48 -5.10 -13.68
C GLY A 50 24.22 -5.91 -13.37
N LYS A 51 24.29 -7.25 -13.50
CA LYS A 51 23.18 -8.14 -13.10
C LYS A 51 22.89 -8.03 -11.61
N ASN A 52 23.95 -8.00 -10.78
CA ASN A 52 23.82 -7.85 -9.33
C ASN A 52 23.17 -6.53 -8.94
N ALA A 53 23.60 -5.41 -9.53
CA ALA A 53 23.01 -4.09 -9.27
C ALA A 53 21.52 -4.04 -9.63
N VAL A 54 21.13 -4.67 -10.75
CA VAL A 54 19.73 -4.74 -11.14
C VAL A 54 18.91 -5.61 -10.19
N ASN A 55 19.43 -6.77 -9.77
CA ASN A 55 18.76 -7.63 -8.78
C ASN A 55 18.58 -6.92 -7.43
N GLU A 56 19.57 -6.17 -6.97
CA GLU A 56 19.46 -5.35 -5.77
C GLU A 56 18.38 -4.27 -5.92
N TRP A 57 18.34 -3.59 -7.07
CA TRP A 57 17.33 -2.59 -7.37
C TRP A 57 15.91 -3.18 -7.35
N LEU A 58 15.70 -4.35 -7.97
CA LEU A 58 14.41 -5.06 -7.93
C LEU A 58 14.03 -5.42 -6.49
N GLY A 59 14.98 -5.94 -5.70
CA GLY A 59 14.76 -6.25 -4.28
C GLY A 59 14.37 -5.01 -3.46
N ASN A 60 15.02 -3.87 -3.69
CA ASN A 60 14.70 -2.61 -3.03
C ASN A 60 13.33 -2.07 -3.45
N TYR A 61 12.97 -2.22 -4.71
CA TYR A 61 11.66 -1.84 -5.22
C TYR A 61 10.53 -2.64 -4.57
N LYS A 62 10.71 -3.96 -4.45
CA LYS A 62 9.77 -4.84 -3.75
C LYS A 62 9.60 -4.47 -2.27
N LYS A 63 10.70 -4.21 -1.56
CA LYS A 63 10.65 -3.69 -0.17
C LYS A 63 9.93 -2.35 -0.08
N GLY A 64 10.22 -1.42 -1.00
CA GLY A 64 9.58 -0.10 -1.04
C GLY A 64 8.06 -0.20 -1.20
N ARG A 65 7.59 -1.13 -2.04
CA ARG A 65 6.17 -1.43 -2.20
C ARG A 65 5.52 -1.96 -0.91
N GLU A 66 6.19 -2.86 -0.20
CA GLU A 66 5.70 -3.39 1.09
C GLU A 66 5.63 -2.27 2.15
N TYR A 67 6.67 -1.44 2.26
CA TYR A 67 6.65 -0.29 3.16
C TYR A 67 5.53 0.71 2.82
N PHE A 68 5.27 0.95 1.53
CA PHE A 68 4.16 1.79 1.11
C PHE A 68 2.81 1.21 1.56
N LYS A 69 2.63 -0.12 1.45
CA LYS A 69 1.42 -0.79 1.94
C LYS A 69 1.21 -0.59 3.43
N ASP A 70 2.25 -0.85 4.21
CA ASP A 70 2.22 -0.72 5.67
C ASP A 70 1.92 0.73 6.09
N TYR A 71 2.54 1.70 5.41
CA TYR A 71 2.30 3.12 5.65
C TYR A 71 0.83 3.49 5.39
N ILE A 72 0.26 3.03 4.28
CA ILE A 72 -1.15 3.29 3.96
C ILE A 72 -2.08 2.61 4.98
N ASP A 73 -1.82 1.37 5.37
CA ASP A 73 -2.62 0.66 6.38
C ASP A 73 -2.62 1.39 7.73
N GLN A 74 -1.45 1.86 8.17
CA GLN A 74 -1.33 2.66 9.39
C GLN A 74 -2.10 3.98 9.28
N ASN A 75 -2.08 4.64 8.13
CA ASN A 75 -2.82 5.89 7.92
C ASN A 75 -4.34 5.68 7.89
N TYR A 76 -4.83 4.61 7.29
CA TYR A 76 -6.26 4.26 7.37
C TYR A 76 -6.71 4.01 8.81
N LYS A 77 -5.87 3.34 9.63
CA LYS A 77 -6.13 3.18 11.07
C LYS A 77 -6.18 4.52 11.80
N LYS A 78 -5.16 5.38 11.62
CA LYS A 78 -5.12 6.73 12.20
C LYS A 78 -6.31 7.59 11.78
N ALA A 79 -6.70 7.56 10.51
CA ALA A 79 -7.86 8.28 10.00
C ALA A 79 -9.15 7.78 10.67
N THR A 80 -9.32 6.46 10.78
CA THR A 80 -10.45 5.85 11.47
C THR A 80 -10.53 6.33 12.92
N ASP A 81 -9.43 6.27 13.65
CA ASP A 81 -9.35 6.71 15.04
C ASP A 81 -9.64 8.21 15.18
N TYR A 82 -9.04 9.05 14.33
CA TYR A 82 -9.24 10.50 14.33
C TYR A 82 -10.71 10.85 14.09
N PHE A 83 -11.32 10.38 13.00
CA PHE A 83 -12.67 10.79 12.63
C PHE A 83 -13.75 10.20 13.54
N ILE A 84 -13.54 9.00 14.10
CA ILE A 84 -14.48 8.41 15.07
C ILE A 84 -14.40 9.15 16.42
N ASN A 85 -13.19 9.48 16.89
CA ASN A 85 -12.99 10.16 18.15
C ASN A 85 -13.42 11.63 18.08
N HIS A 86 -13.16 12.32 16.97
CA HIS A 86 -13.50 13.74 16.80
C HIS A 86 -15.03 13.97 16.77
N GLN A 87 -15.80 13.07 16.14
CA GLN A 87 -17.27 13.11 16.21
C GLN A 87 -17.83 12.87 17.61
N THR A 88 -17.05 12.27 18.52
CA THR A 88 -17.48 12.10 19.92
C THR A 88 -17.40 13.43 20.67
N GLN A 89 -16.35 14.21 20.43
CA GLN A 89 -16.10 15.49 21.09
C GLN A 89 -17.06 16.61 20.63
N GLU A 90 -17.43 16.64 19.35
CA GLU A 90 -18.42 17.60 18.84
C GLU A 90 -19.83 17.34 19.42
N LYS A 91 -20.23 16.06 19.52
CA LYS A 91 -21.52 15.66 20.13
C LYS A 91 -21.59 15.97 21.64
N GLU A 92 -20.47 15.96 22.36
CA GLU A 92 -20.44 16.33 23.78
C GLU A 92 -20.47 17.84 23.98
N LYS A 93 -19.82 18.61 23.11
CA LYS A 93 -19.92 20.09 23.13
C LYS A 93 -21.30 20.60 22.74
N SER A 94 -22.02 19.91 21.84
CA SER A 94 -23.38 20.32 21.45
C SER A 94 -24.46 19.94 22.48
N LYS A 95 -24.12 19.18 23.52
CA LYS A 95 -25.02 18.76 24.60
C LYS A 95 -24.84 19.56 25.90
N LYS A 96 -23.84 20.44 25.96
CA LYS A 96 -23.65 21.47 27.00
C LYS A 96 -24.24 22.79 26.52
#